data_AF-A0A090LND6-F1
#
_entry.id   AF-A0A090LND6-F1
#
_cell.length_a   1.000
_cell.length_b   1.000
_cell.length_c   1.000
_cell.angle_alpha   90.00
_cell.angle_beta   90.00
_cell.angle_gamma   90.00
#
_symmetry.space_group_name_H-M   'P 1'
#
loop_
_entity.id
_entity.type
_entity.pdbx_description
1 polymer ?
#
loop_
_entity_poly.entity_id
_entity_poly.type
_entity_poly.pdbx_seq_one_letter_code
_entity_poly.pdbx_strand_id
1 'polypeptide(L)'
;MEIENNLGIGDMPYYYRFVNEIKDNKLSWLDINLDIPYKLNNSIFEAIRLNELLATSTEICKNKTILDETYDDYYYCWDEKYFNDKKLSRKAVYFSGHNETKILFGQRLKIIQWYAFLMENNPVIDTLPGDTNFKAVDEMANGNLDVGSMISIFHNDILLITRLEPYSDKFIDKEAAYFKAIDIIEYLLPFLKTKFLQIEIKIGGKNTSDIIFKWYSLLYKLHFKYNFKIFGANSNGYCNRNYKGNCIYHVSFVKDNYTTNVPIFGFGSNDEERKRLIAYIYQLPSQCKQPLACNSCYKGNTSNSDINTNDGSYLSNEELLKSLMSEEKCTIIDFREMTWRMIDIILNDCQRIKRLALKIHVWFGEEGKNYRRYYGYFKKLEKCGLDIFLHSNPNPYTFVIILYRSVN
;
A
#
# COMPACT_ATOMS: atom_id res chain seq x y z
N MET A 1 56.72 -18.97 -22.08
CA MET A 1 56.39 -18.16 -20.90
C MET A 1 55.08 -17.48 -21.24
N GLU A 2 54.00 -18.24 -21.03
CA GLU A 2 52.62 -17.78 -21.20
C GLU A 2 52.30 -16.83 -20.04
N ILE A 3 51.74 -15.67 -20.36
CA ILE A 3 51.06 -14.82 -19.39
C ILE A 3 49.63 -14.71 -19.91
N GLU A 4 48.76 -15.47 -19.27
CA GLU A 4 47.33 -15.50 -19.54
C GLU A 4 46.68 -14.13 -19.23
N ASN A 5 45.84 -13.70 -20.18
CA ASN A 5 44.96 -12.57 -20.05
C ASN A 5 43.82 -12.88 -19.05
N ASN A 6 43.93 -12.39 -17.82
CA ASN A 6 42.79 -12.26 -16.91
C ASN A 6 42.09 -10.90 -17.13
N LEU A 7 41.29 -10.81 -18.19
CA LEU A 7 40.23 -9.81 -18.30
C LEU A 7 39.02 -10.31 -17.51
N GLY A 8 39.01 -9.98 -16.22
CA GLY A 8 37.85 -10.17 -15.35
C GLY A 8 36.68 -9.33 -15.85
N ILE A 9 35.61 -10.01 -16.24
CA ILE A 9 34.31 -9.48 -16.63
C ILE A 9 33.73 -8.70 -15.42
N GLY A 10 34.01 -7.41 -15.37
CA GLY A 10 33.36 -6.44 -14.50
C GLY A 10 32.26 -5.70 -15.27
N ASP A 11 31.14 -5.45 -14.60
CA ASP A 11 29.94 -4.73 -15.05
C ASP A 11 28.97 -5.49 -15.96
N MET A 12 28.08 -6.24 -15.30
CA MET A 12 26.78 -6.65 -15.89
C MET A 12 25.67 -6.43 -14.84
N PRO A 13 24.54 -5.76 -15.20
CA PRO A 13 23.52 -5.37 -14.22
C PRO A 13 22.79 -6.59 -13.61
N TYR A 14 22.68 -6.56 -12.29
CA TYR A 14 22.14 -7.57 -11.38
C TYR A 14 20.61 -7.79 -11.50
N TYR A 15 20.12 -8.08 -12.70
CA TYR A 15 18.86 -8.83 -12.88
C TYR A 15 18.93 -10.22 -12.21
N TYR A 16 20.13 -10.64 -11.76
CA TYR A 16 20.45 -12.03 -11.47
C TYR A 16 20.47 -12.49 -10.01
N ARG A 17 20.48 -11.61 -8.99
CA ARG A 17 20.54 -12.12 -7.59
C ARG A 17 19.21 -12.63 -7.05
N PHE A 18 18.11 -12.03 -7.52
CA PHE A 18 16.77 -12.60 -7.38
C PHE A 18 16.58 -13.90 -8.13
N VAL A 19 17.20 -13.94 -9.31
CA VAL A 19 17.22 -15.13 -10.15
C VAL A 19 18.06 -16.22 -9.49
N ASN A 20 19.04 -15.94 -8.63
CA ASN A 20 19.86 -16.99 -8.02
C ASN A 20 19.17 -17.73 -6.88
N GLU A 21 18.39 -17.11 -5.98
CA GLU A 21 17.62 -17.89 -4.99
C GLU A 21 16.45 -18.68 -5.62
N ILE A 22 15.92 -18.18 -6.75
CA ILE A 22 14.92 -18.86 -7.58
C ILE A 22 15.56 -19.93 -8.49
N LYS A 23 16.79 -19.73 -8.98
CA LYS A 23 17.55 -20.73 -9.79
C LYS A 23 18.22 -21.80 -8.93
N ASP A 24 18.57 -21.50 -7.69
CA ASP A 24 19.07 -22.46 -6.70
C ASP A 24 17.94 -23.32 -6.12
N ASN A 25 16.72 -23.27 -6.69
CA ASN A 25 15.58 -24.13 -6.37
C ASN A 25 15.09 -24.08 -4.91
N LYS A 26 15.33 -22.97 -4.18
CA LYS A 26 14.90 -22.88 -2.76
C LYS A 26 13.56 -22.16 -2.54
N LEU A 27 13.13 -21.26 -3.44
CA LEU A 27 11.85 -20.53 -3.34
C LEU A 27 11.20 -20.39 -4.72
N SER A 28 10.02 -20.96 -4.91
CA SER A 28 9.16 -20.68 -6.08
C SER A 28 8.37 -19.39 -5.86
N TRP A 29 8.00 -18.69 -6.94
CA TRP A 29 7.04 -17.58 -6.87
C TRP A 29 5.71 -17.98 -6.22
N LEU A 30 5.35 -19.26 -6.31
CA LEU A 30 4.16 -19.82 -5.68
C LEU A 30 4.29 -19.96 -4.16
N ASP A 31 5.51 -20.02 -3.63
CA ASP A 31 5.79 -20.14 -2.19
C ASP A 31 5.87 -18.77 -1.50
N ILE A 32 5.89 -17.70 -2.29
CA ILE A 32 6.01 -16.34 -1.76
C ILE A 32 4.67 -15.91 -1.15
N ASN A 33 4.72 -15.47 0.11
CA ASN A 33 3.61 -14.79 0.74
C ASN A 33 3.47 -13.38 0.14
N LEU A 34 2.40 -13.16 -0.64
CA LEU A 34 2.18 -11.90 -1.35
C LEU A 34 1.64 -10.78 -0.44
N ASP A 35 1.29 -11.07 0.81
CA ASP A 35 0.85 -10.09 1.80
C ASP A 35 1.99 -9.63 2.72
N ILE A 36 3.10 -10.37 2.75
CA ILE A 36 4.27 -10.09 3.59
C ILE A 36 5.53 -10.05 2.70
N PRO A 37 6.14 -8.87 2.50
CA PRO A 37 7.36 -8.80 1.71
C PRO A 37 8.50 -9.55 2.40
N TYR A 38 9.34 -10.20 1.61
CA TYR A 38 10.54 -10.89 2.08
C TYR A 38 11.75 -9.94 2.02
N LYS A 39 12.74 -10.26 2.86
CA LYS A 39 13.96 -9.48 3.00
C LYS A 39 14.95 -9.82 1.89
N LEU A 40 15.57 -8.81 1.29
CA LEU A 40 16.51 -8.96 0.16
C LEU A 40 17.96 -9.14 0.62
N ASN A 41 18.23 -8.97 1.92
CA ASN A 41 19.56 -9.07 2.54
C ASN A 41 20.64 -8.23 1.83
N ASN A 42 20.24 -7.11 1.23
CA ASN A 42 21.12 -6.19 0.52
C ASN A 42 20.59 -4.77 0.65
N SER A 43 21.35 -3.88 1.28
CA SER A 43 20.93 -2.51 1.56
C SER A 43 20.63 -1.69 0.30
N ILE A 44 21.36 -1.91 -0.80
CA ILE A 44 21.13 -1.22 -2.08
C ILE A 44 19.80 -1.67 -2.68
N PHE A 45 19.50 -2.96 -2.65
CA PHE A 45 18.25 -3.47 -3.19
C PHE A 45 17.04 -3.08 -2.34
N GLU A 46 17.17 -3.16 -1.02
CA GLU A 46 16.15 -2.66 -0.11
C GLU A 46 15.88 -1.17 -0.34
N ALA A 47 16.93 -0.38 -0.53
CA ALA A 47 16.86 1.03 -0.85
C ALA A 47 16.12 1.32 -2.16
N ILE A 48 16.48 0.62 -3.24
CA ILE A 48 15.81 0.76 -4.54
C ILE A 48 14.33 0.43 -4.38
N ARG A 49 14.00 -0.71 -3.75
CA ARG A 49 12.62 -1.14 -3.51
C ARG A 49 11.82 -0.09 -2.71
N LEU A 50 12.39 0.45 -1.64
CA LEU A 50 11.74 1.51 -0.87
C LEU A 50 11.51 2.76 -1.73
N ASN A 51 12.52 3.19 -2.49
CA ASN A 51 12.42 4.35 -3.37
C ASN A 51 11.36 4.18 -4.46
N GLU A 52 11.27 3.00 -5.08
CA GLU A 52 10.23 2.68 -6.06
C GLU A 52 8.83 2.77 -5.43
N LEU A 53 8.66 2.24 -4.21
CA LEU A 53 7.41 2.34 -3.47
C LEU A 53 7.03 3.80 -3.18
N LEU A 54 8.00 4.63 -2.75
CA LEU A 54 7.78 6.03 -2.42
C LEU A 54 7.56 6.92 -3.66
N ALA A 55 8.20 6.58 -4.79
CA ALA A 55 8.09 7.29 -6.06
C ALA A 55 6.83 6.91 -6.85
N THR A 56 6.14 5.82 -6.48
CA THR A 56 4.94 5.38 -7.19
C THR A 56 3.86 6.45 -7.11
N SER A 57 3.59 7.08 -8.26
CA SER A 57 2.47 8.01 -8.39
C SER A 57 1.16 7.27 -8.14
N THR A 58 0.42 7.73 -7.14
CA THR A 58 -0.96 7.31 -6.95
C THR A 58 -1.84 8.52 -7.28
N GLU A 59 -2.76 8.39 -8.23
CA GLU A 59 -3.67 9.46 -8.66
C GLU A 59 -4.74 9.82 -7.58
N ILE A 60 -4.38 9.65 -6.31
CA ILE A 60 -5.30 9.64 -5.17
C ILE A 60 -5.63 11.05 -4.72
N CYS A 61 -4.67 11.97 -4.85
CA CYS A 61 -4.83 13.37 -4.57
C CYS A 61 -4.45 14.21 -5.79
N LYS A 62 -5.42 14.88 -6.40
CA LYS A 62 -5.19 15.73 -7.59
C LYS A 62 -4.65 17.10 -7.20
N ASN A 63 -5.20 17.67 -6.13
CA ASN A 63 -4.77 18.95 -5.59
C ASN A 63 -3.88 18.72 -4.36
N LYS A 64 -2.58 18.55 -4.58
CA LYS A 64 -1.59 18.43 -3.51
C LYS A 64 -0.55 19.54 -3.55
N THR A 65 -0.14 20.02 -2.38
CA THR A 65 0.90 21.05 -2.24
C THR A 65 1.80 20.76 -1.05
N ILE A 66 2.99 21.34 -1.09
CA ILE A 66 3.87 21.50 0.07
C ILE A 66 3.54 22.87 0.69
N LEU A 67 3.57 23.00 2.01
CA LEU A 67 3.29 24.27 2.67
C LEU A 67 4.50 25.19 2.71
N ASP A 68 5.66 24.62 3.04
CA ASP A 68 6.94 25.31 3.10
C ASP A 68 8.06 24.29 2.93
N GLU A 69 8.79 24.32 1.81
CA GLU A 69 9.86 23.36 1.53
C GLU A 69 11.04 23.45 2.52
N THR A 70 11.14 24.53 3.29
CA THR A 70 12.22 24.74 4.27
C THR A 70 11.92 24.09 5.61
N TYR A 71 10.65 24.10 6.03
CA TYR A 71 10.24 23.72 7.39
C TYR A 71 9.16 22.63 7.44
N ASP A 72 8.41 22.43 6.36
CA ASP A 72 7.27 21.52 6.27
C ASP A 72 7.13 21.01 4.84
N ASP A 73 8.07 20.15 4.45
CA ASP A 73 8.18 19.52 3.13
C ASP A 73 7.25 18.30 2.98
N TYR A 74 6.26 18.13 3.87
CA TYR A 74 5.22 17.13 3.67
C TYR A 74 4.22 17.58 2.59
N TYR A 75 3.64 16.59 1.90
CA TYR A 75 2.53 16.85 0.99
C TYR A 75 1.21 16.92 1.76
N TYR A 76 0.37 17.87 1.37
CA TYR A 76 -0.99 18.03 1.85
C TYR A 76 -1.95 17.85 0.70
N CYS A 77 -3.08 17.20 0.98
CA CYS A 77 -4.13 16.99 -0.01
C CYS A 77 -5.31 17.94 0.26
N TRP A 78 -5.76 18.64 -0.78
CA TRP A 78 -6.85 19.61 -0.74
C TRP A 78 -8.08 19.17 -1.54
N ASP A 79 -8.11 17.94 -2.02
CA ASP A 79 -9.27 17.39 -2.73
C ASP A 79 -10.51 17.44 -1.83
N GLU A 80 -11.55 18.16 -2.26
CA GLU A 80 -12.79 18.38 -1.49
C GLU A 80 -13.46 17.09 -1.00
N LYS A 81 -13.34 16.01 -1.79
CA LYS A 81 -13.88 14.68 -1.44
C LYS A 81 -13.40 14.16 -0.08
N TYR A 82 -12.27 14.66 0.44
CA TYR A 82 -11.75 14.29 1.76
C TYR A 82 -12.20 15.22 2.89
N PHE A 83 -12.78 16.38 2.59
CA PHE A 83 -13.23 17.38 3.55
C PHE A 83 -14.76 17.55 3.61
N ASN A 84 -15.49 16.96 2.65
CA ASN A 84 -16.95 17.06 2.56
C ASN A 84 -17.73 16.20 3.59
N ASP A 85 -17.04 15.38 4.39
CA ASP A 85 -17.68 14.60 5.44
C ASP A 85 -17.97 15.48 6.67
N LYS A 86 -19.26 15.70 6.97
CA LYS A 86 -19.71 16.46 8.15
C LYS A 86 -19.25 15.85 9.49
N LYS A 87 -18.82 14.58 9.49
CA LYS A 87 -18.26 13.89 10.67
C LYS A 87 -16.75 14.08 10.83
N LEU A 88 -16.08 14.73 9.88
CA LEU A 88 -14.64 14.94 9.94
C LEU A 88 -14.33 15.91 11.08
N SER A 89 -13.79 15.36 12.16
CA SER A 89 -13.33 16.17 13.28
C SER A 89 -12.18 17.07 12.83
N ARG A 90 -12.06 18.26 13.42
CA ARG A 90 -10.89 19.13 13.24
C ARG A 90 -9.87 18.89 14.34
N LYS A 91 -9.67 17.61 14.72
CA LYS A 91 -8.71 17.17 15.73
C LYS A 91 -7.44 16.64 15.07
N ALA A 92 -6.29 16.86 15.69
CA ALA A 92 -5.02 16.36 15.19
C ALA A 92 -4.18 15.70 16.28
N VAL A 93 -3.35 14.72 15.88
CA VAL A 93 -2.25 14.21 16.70
C VAL A 93 -0.95 14.72 16.11
N TYR A 94 -0.09 15.27 16.97
CA TYR A 94 1.29 15.55 16.61
C TYR A 94 2.22 14.89 17.61
N PHE A 95 3.11 14.04 17.12
CA PHE A 95 4.14 13.37 17.90
C PHE A 95 5.49 13.69 17.30
N SER A 96 6.38 14.28 18.11
CA SER A 96 7.74 14.58 17.69
C SER A 96 8.72 14.50 18.85
N GLY A 97 9.81 13.75 18.67
CA GLY A 97 10.93 13.74 19.60
C GLY A 97 11.97 14.85 19.31
N HIS A 98 11.70 15.75 18.37
CA HIS A 98 12.58 16.87 18.06
C HIS A 98 12.49 17.97 19.11
N ASN A 99 13.62 18.63 19.38
CA ASN A 99 13.68 19.75 20.30
C ASN A 99 13.02 21.00 19.69
N GLU A 100 13.19 21.19 18.39
CA GLU A 100 12.64 22.33 17.66
C GLU A 100 11.84 21.82 16.47
N THR A 101 10.59 22.24 16.38
CA THR A 101 9.70 21.90 15.28
C THR A 101 8.86 23.09 14.88
N LYS A 102 8.45 23.16 13.61
CA LYS A 102 7.50 24.16 13.14
C LYS A 102 6.34 23.45 12.47
N ILE A 103 5.13 23.78 12.91
CA ILE A 103 3.90 23.27 12.30
C ILE A 103 3.14 24.42 11.65
N LEU A 104 3.10 24.41 10.32
CA LEU A 104 2.36 25.41 9.55
C LEU A 104 0.95 24.95 9.17
N PHE A 105 0.69 23.64 9.18
CA PHE A 105 -0.61 23.11 8.73
C PHE A 105 -1.76 23.35 9.67
N GLY A 106 -1.50 23.56 10.96
CA GLY A 106 -2.53 23.70 11.97
C GLY A 106 -3.56 24.77 11.61
N GLN A 107 -3.08 25.94 11.24
CA GLN A 107 -3.92 27.09 10.87
C GLN A 107 -4.64 26.84 9.54
N ARG A 108 -3.94 26.30 8.53
CA ARG A 108 -4.51 26.02 7.20
C ARG A 108 -5.59 24.95 7.23
N LEU A 109 -5.40 23.89 8.03
CA LEU A 109 -6.38 22.84 8.24
C LEU A 109 -7.46 23.21 9.28
N LYS A 110 -7.37 24.40 9.88
CA LYS A 110 -8.29 24.89 10.92
C LYS A 110 -8.47 23.86 12.04
N ILE A 111 -7.35 23.32 12.53
CA ILE A 111 -7.36 22.41 13.67
C ILE A 111 -7.85 23.17 14.90
N ILE A 112 -8.80 22.58 15.62
CA ILE A 112 -9.40 23.16 16.82
C ILE A 112 -8.94 22.47 18.11
N GLN A 113 -8.42 21.25 17.98
CA GLN A 113 -7.94 20.46 19.13
C GLN A 113 -6.73 19.62 18.74
N TRP A 114 -5.70 19.65 19.58
CA TRP A 114 -4.46 18.91 19.43
C TRP A 114 -4.24 17.91 20.55
N TYR A 115 -3.69 16.76 20.15
CA TYR A 115 -3.00 15.83 21.02
C TYR A 115 -1.51 15.92 20.69
N ALA A 116 -0.79 16.71 21.48
CA ALA A 116 0.60 17.05 21.24
C ALA A 116 1.52 16.24 22.17
N PHE A 117 2.40 15.46 21.57
CA PHE A 117 3.37 14.60 22.25
C PHE A 117 4.77 15.05 21.86
N LEU A 118 5.36 15.95 22.66
CA LEU A 118 6.56 16.69 22.27
C LEU A 118 7.60 16.69 23.38
N MET A 119 8.84 17.04 23.05
CA MET A 119 9.85 17.34 24.07
C MET A 119 9.37 18.54 24.93
N GLU A 120 9.62 18.51 26.24
CA GLU A 120 9.07 19.49 27.21
C GLU A 120 9.27 20.96 26.81
N ASN A 121 10.42 21.28 26.21
CA ASN A 121 10.79 22.64 25.81
C ASN A 121 10.57 22.94 24.32
N ASN A 122 9.75 22.16 23.61
CA ASN A 122 9.55 22.38 22.19
C ASN A 122 8.70 23.65 21.96
N PRO A 123 9.23 24.66 21.23
CA PRO A 123 8.57 25.97 21.10
C PRO A 123 7.27 25.92 20.31
N VAL A 124 6.98 24.82 19.60
CA VAL A 124 5.76 24.70 18.80
C VAL A 124 4.50 24.72 19.66
N ILE A 125 4.59 24.29 20.94
CA ILE A 125 3.45 24.22 21.87
C ILE A 125 2.73 25.58 21.96
N ASP A 126 3.50 26.66 22.02
CA ASP A 126 2.97 28.03 22.14
C ASP A 126 2.39 28.56 20.83
N THR A 127 2.61 27.85 19.72
CA THR A 127 2.20 28.27 18.36
C THR A 127 1.05 27.44 17.79
N LEU A 128 0.66 26.36 18.47
CA LEU A 128 -0.43 25.50 18.02
C LEU A 128 -1.78 26.23 18.13
N PRO A 129 -2.60 26.26 17.06
CA PRO A 129 -3.91 26.89 17.12
C PRO A 129 -4.94 26.00 17.83
N GLY A 130 -5.85 26.60 18.62
CA GLY A 130 -6.92 25.87 19.30
C GLY A 130 -6.47 25.19 20.60
N ASP A 131 -7.30 24.30 21.12
CA ASP A 131 -7.05 23.65 22.41
C ASP A 131 -5.97 22.57 22.27
N THR A 132 -5.03 22.51 23.22
CA THR A 132 -3.91 21.55 23.16
C THR A 132 -3.86 20.70 24.42
N ASN A 133 -3.98 19.38 24.25
CA ASN A 133 -3.65 18.40 25.27
C ASN A 133 -2.20 17.96 25.05
N PHE A 134 -1.31 18.48 25.88
CA PHE A 134 0.13 18.27 25.79
C PHE A 134 0.61 17.20 26.77
N LYS A 135 1.46 16.29 26.29
CA LYS A 135 2.24 15.37 27.13
C LYS A 135 3.70 15.39 26.66
N ALA A 136 4.61 15.59 27.61
CA ALA A 136 6.04 15.50 27.35
C ALA A 136 6.47 14.07 27.00
N VAL A 137 7.45 13.91 26.09
CA VAL A 137 7.99 12.60 25.68
C VAL A 137 9.50 12.48 25.88
N ASP A 138 10.10 13.24 26.80
CA ASP A 138 11.54 13.24 27.08
C ASP A 138 12.09 11.84 27.45
N GLU A 139 11.26 11.00 28.06
CA GLU A 139 11.54 9.58 28.35
C GLU A 139 11.90 8.74 27.10
N MET A 140 11.52 9.20 25.91
CA MET A 140 11.89 8.60 24.64
C MET A 140 13.41 8.60 24.43
N ALA A 141 14.14 9.57 24.99
CA ALA A 141 15.60 9.63 24.90
C ALA A 141 16.29 8.36 25.45
N ASN A 142 15.62 7.68 26.38
CA ASN A 142 16.07 6.44 27.02
C ASN A 142 15.40 5.18 26.45
N GLY A 143 14.59 5.31 25.39
CA GLY A 143 13.86 4.19 24.78
C GLY A 143 12.62 3.73 25.56
N ASN A 144 12.21 4.44 26.62
CA ASN A 144 11.16 4.05 27.55
C ASN A 144 9.86 4.87 27.38
N LEU A 145 9.46 5.11 26.12
CA LEU A 145 8.22 5.85 25.82
C LEU A 145 6.96 5.11 26.29
N ASP A 146 6.15 5.74 27.14
CA ASP A 146 4.86 5.22 27.56
C ASP A 146 3.77 5.51 26.51
N VAL A 147 3.78 4.66 25.48
CA VAL A 147 2.82 4.73 24.36
C VAL A 147 1.39 4.43 24.80
N GLY A 148 1.19 3.62 25.85
CA GLY A 148 -0.13 3.23 26.35
C GLY A 148 -0.90 4.45 26.87
N SER A 149 -0.25 5.28 27.68
CA SER A 149 -0.85 6.53 28.14
C SER A 149 -1.12 7.51 26.99
N MET A 150 -0.26 7.57 25.96
CA MET A 150 -0.51 8.40 24.78
C MET A 150 -1.82 7.97 24.08
N ILE A 151 -1.99 6.66 23.85
CA ILE A 151 -3.18 6.09 23.20
C ILE A 151 -4.44 6.41 24.00
N SER A 152 -4.39 6.31 25.33
CA SER A 152 -5.55 6.57 26.20
C SER A 152 -6.18 7.95 25.94
N ILE A 153 -5.38 8.93 25.51
CA ILE A 153 -5.80 10.31 25.28
C ILE A 153 -6.57 10.48 23.96
N PHE A 154 -6.21 9.76 22.89
CA PHE A 154 -6.79 9.99 21.55
C PHE A 154 -7.58 8.81 20.96
N HIS A 155 -7.51 7.59 21.51
CA HIS A 155 -8.03 6.38 20.86
C HIS A 155 -9.53 6.40 20.51
N ASN A 156 -10.32 7.20 21.21
CA ASN A 156 -11.76 7.33 20.96
C ASN A 156 -12.10 8.36 19.88
N ASP A 157 -11.15 9.22 19.52
CA ASP A 157 -11.38 10.27 18.56
C ASP A 157 -11.09 9.84 17.13
N ILE A 158 -11.91 10.36 16.22
CA ILE A 158 -11.59 10.43 14.79
C ILE A 158 -10.69 11.65 14.62
N LEU A 159 -9.62 11.53 13.84
CA LEU A 159 -8.64 12.60 13.63
C LEU A 159 -8.64 13.03 12.16
N LEU A 160 -8.48 14.32 11.91
CA LEU A 160 -8.23 14.81 10.55
C LEU A 160 -6.86 14.35 10.08
N ILE A 161 -5.84 14.61 10.91
CA ILE A 161 -4.45 14.38 10.57
C ILE A 161 -3.67 13.87 11.78
N THR A 162 -2.74 12.96 11.51
CA THR A 162 -1.74 12.52 12.47
C THR A 162 -0.37 12.68 11.83
N ARG A 163 0.52 13.40 12.49
CA ARG A 163 1.93 13.52 12.11
C ARG A 163 2.80 12.84 13.15
N LEU A 164 3.65 11.92 12.69
CA LEU A 164 4.54 11.10 13.51
C LEU A 164 5.99 11.34 13.07
N GLU A 165 6.76 11.93 13.97
CA GLU A 165 8.21 12.15 13.87
C GLU A 165 8.87 11.34 15.00
N PRO A 166 8.98 10.00 14.84
CA PRO A 166 9.30 9.09 15.93
C PRO A 166 10.80 9.02 16.25
N TYR A 167 11.52 10.13 16.07
CA TYR A 167 12.94 10.24 16.31
C TYR A 167 13.18 11.29 17.38
N SER A 168 14.12 11.01 18.29
CA SER A 168 14.50 11.96 19.33
C SER A 168 15.91 12.50 19.09
N ASP A 169 16.05 13.83 19.15
CA ASP A 169 17.36 14.50 19.05
C ASP A 169 18.25 14.18 20.26
N LYS A 170 17.64 13.78 21.39
CA LYS A 170 18.31 13.42 22.63
C LYS A 170 18.53 11.91 22.80
N PHE A 171 18.20 11.09 21.81
CA PHE A 171 18.30 9.64 21.95
C PHE A 171 19.75 9.20 22.19
N ILE A 172 19.98 8.51 23.30
CA ILE A 172 21.33 8.15 23.75
C ILE A 172 21.96 7.13 22.79
N ASP A 173 21.23 6.06 22.48
CA ASP A 173 21.63 5.05 21.50
C ASP A 173 21.07 5.35 20.11
N LYS A 174 21.81 6.15 19.33
CA LYS A 174 21.41 6.53 17.98
C LYS A 174 21.18 5.34 17.04
N GLU A 175 21.79 4.17 17.29
CA GLU A 175 21.58 2.98 16.47
C GLU A 175 20.25 2.30 16.81
N ALA A 176 19.96 2.13 18.10
CA ALA A 176 18.67 1.61 18.55
C ALA A 176 17.48 2.52 18.18
N ALA A 177 17.71 3.83 18.10
CA ALA A 177 16.70 4.82 17.74
C ALA A 177 15.97 4.49 16.41
N TYR A 178 16.71 4.01 15.39
CA TYR A 178 16.12 3.68 14.09
C TYR A 178 15.09 2.55 14.17
N PHE A 179 15.35 1.53 14.98
CA PHE A 179 14.41 0.43 15.18
C PHE A 179 13.25 0.83 16.08
N LYS A 180 13.54 1.57 17.16
CA LYS A 180 12.53 2.01 18.11
C LYS A 180 11.49 2.92 17.46
N ALA A 181 11.91 3.78 16.52
CA ALA A 181 11.02 4.60 15.71
C ALA A 181 9.94 3.76 14.99
N ILE A 182 10.35 2.65 14.37
CA ILE A 182 9.47 1.72 13.66
C ILE A 182 8.50 1.06 14.65
N ASP A 183 9.02 0.58 15.78
CA ASP A 183 8.22 -0.09 16.81
C ASP A 183 7.14 0.84 17.39
N ILE A 184 7.47 2.12 17.62
CA ILE A 184 6.53 3.15 18.10
C ILE A 184 5.40 3.33 17.09
N ILE A 185 5.71 3.53 15.80
CA ILE A 185 4.66 3.68 14.78
C ILE A 185 3.82 2.42 14.70
N GLU A 186 4.44 1.24 14.60
CA GLU A 186 3.72 -0.02 14.47
C GLU A 186 2.74 -0.25 15.63
N TYR A 187 3.12 0.14 16.86
CA TYR A 187 2.27 0.06 18.04
C TYR A 187 1.12 1.08 18.03
N LEU A 188 1.34 2.29 17.51
CA LEU A 188 0.32 3.33 17.42
C LEU A 188 -0.74 3.05 16.34
N LEU A 189 -0.35 2.46 15.21
CA LEU A 189 -1.21 2.32 14.02
C LEU A 189 -2.62 1.73 14.27
N PRO A 190 -2.82 0.67 15.08
CA PRO A 190 -4.15 0.12 15.35
C PRO A 190 -5.12 1.11 15.99
N PHE A 191 -4.61 2.11 16.70
CA PHE A 191 -5.38 3.06 17.50
C PHE A 191 -5.62 4.38 16.77
N LEU A 192 -4.90 4.64 15.67
CA LEU A 192 -5.00 5.87 14.90
C LEU A 192 -6.21 5.84 13.95
N LYS A 193 -7.29 6.49 14.37
CA LYS A 193 -8.49 6.73 13.52
C LYS A 193 -8.33 8.03 12.72
N THR A 194 -7.24 8.15 11.97
CA THR A 194 -6.93 9.36 11.20
C THR A 194 -7.30 9.26 9.72
N LYS A 195 -7.70 10.38 9.12
CA LYS A 195 -7.91 10.49 7.67
C LYS A 195 -6.58 10.68 6.92
N PHE A 196 -5.71 11.56 7.41
CA PHE A 196 -4.38 11.80 6.86
C PHE A 196 -3.30 11.35 7.85
N LEU A 197 -2.26 10.71 7.34
CA LEU A 197 -1.14 10.25 8.14
C LEU A 197 0.14 10.78 7.50
N GLN A 198 1.03 11.35 8.31
CA GLN A 198 2.34 11.83 7.89
C GLN A 198 3.39 11.19 8.78
N ILE A 199 4.46 10.68 8.17
CA ILE A 199 5.51 9.95 8.86
C ILE A 199 6.86 10.46 8.39
N GLU A 200 7.73 10.79 9.34
CA GLU A 200 9.17 10.91 9.10
C GLU A 200 9.81 9.52 9.10
N ILE A 201 10.66 9.24 8.12
CA ILE A 201 11.45 8.02 8.01
C ILE A 201 12.92 8.40 7.89
N LYS A 202 13.71 8.14 8.93
CA LYS A 202 15.18 8.24 8.91
C LYS A 202 15.84 6.88 8.73
N ILE A 203 16.86 6.85 7.86
CA ILE A 203 17.62 5.65 7.53
C ILE A 203 19.10 5.86 7.82
N GLY A 204 19.66 4.97 8.65
CA GLY A 204 21.06 5.00 9.06
C GLY A 204 21.48 3.77 9.88
N GLY A 205 22.60 3.89 10.59
CA GLY A 205 23.12 2.83 11.46
C GLY A 205 23.83 1.70 10.70
N LYS A 206 24.42 0.74 11.44
CA LYS A 206 25.19 -0.36 10.82
C LYS A 206 24.25 -1.35 10.13
N ASN A 207 23.07 -1.56 10.71
CA ASN A 207 22.04 -2.48 10.19
C ASN A 207 21.07 -1.81 9.19
N THR A 208 21.59 -0.97 8.30
CA THR A 208 20.80 -0.20 7.33
C THR A 208 19.84 -1.08 6.51
N SER A 209 20.25 -2.26 6.04
CA SER A 209 19.37 -3.14 5.24
C SER A 209 18.13 -3.58 6.01
N ASP A 210 18.26 -3.80 7.31
CA ASP A 210 17.17 -4.29 8.17
C ASP A 210 16.19 -3.17 8.50
N ILE A 211 16.73 -1.97 8.70
CA ILE A 211 15.94 -0.74 8.91
C ILE A 211 15.12 -0.44 7.65
N ILE A 212 15.73 -0.46 6.47
CA ILE A 212 15.01 -0.25 5.21
C ILE A 212 13.93 -1.32 5.01
N PHE A 213 14.27 -2.59 5.22
CA PHE A 213 13.32 -3.70 5.09
C PHE A 213 12.12 -3.54 6.03
N LYS A 214 12.35 -3.20 7.30
CA LYS A 214 11.28 -2.99 8.27
C LYS A 214 10.39 -1.81 7.91
N TRP A 215 10.98 -0.69 7.46
CA TRP A 215 10.19 0.43 6.94
C TRP A 215 9.35 0.03 5.74
N TYR A 216 9.95 -0.60 4.74
CA TYR A 216 9.24 -1.10 3.56
C TYR A 216 8.08 -2.03 3.95
N SER A 217 8.31 -2.96 4.87
CA SER A 217 7.29 -3.88 5.40
C SER A 217 6.16 -3.15 6.11
N LEU A 218 6.48 -2.12 6.92
CA LEU A 218 5.50 -1.30 7.61
C LEU A 218 4.65 -0.47 6.63
N LEU A 219 5.28 0.10 5.59
CA LEU A 219 4.58 0.83 4.53
C LEU A 219 3.66 -0.09 3.71
N TYR A 220 4.11 -1.31 3.45
CA TYR A 220 3.30 -2.34 2.82
C TYR A 220 2.09 -2.73 3.69
N LYS A 221 2.30 -2.90 5.00
CA LYS A 221 1.25 -3.18 5.99
C LYS A 221 0.25 -2.03 6.13
N LEU A 222 0.71 -0.77 6.10
CA LEU A 222 -0.14 0.43 6.06
C LEU A 222 -1.17 0.34 4.92
N HIS A 223 -0.75 -0.14 3.77
CA HIS A 223 -1.62 -0.32 2.62
C HIS A 223 -2.66 -1.42 2.79
N PHE A 224 -2.22 -2.65 3.06
CA PHE A 224 -3.11 -3.81 3.03
C PHE A 224 -3.96 -3.94 4.29
N LYS A 225 -3.38 -3.64 5.47
CA LYS A 225 -4.06 -3.79 6.77
C LYS A 225 -4.85 -2.55 7.16
N TYR A 226 -4.30 -1.36 6.95
CA TYR A 226 -4.87 -0.10 7.47
C TYR A 226 -5.51 0.80 6.40
N ASN A 227 -5.48 0.39 5.13
CA ASN A 227 -6.01 1.11 3.96
C ASN A 227 -5.42 2.53 3.78
N PHE A 228 -4.17 2.72 4.21
CA PHE A 228 -3.43 3.96 3.92
C PHE A 228 -2.76 3.88 2.56
N LYS A 229 -2.88 4.95 1.80
CA LYS A 229 -2.27 5.07 0.47
C LYS A 229 -1.34 6.27 0.46
N ILE A 230 -0.10 6.06 -0.01
CA ILE A 230 0.87 7.14 -0.22
C ILE A 230 0.34 8.04 -1.32
N PHE A 231 0.25 9.34 -1.08
CA PHE A 231 -0.08 10.33 -2.12
C PHE A 231 1.07 11.32 -2.39
N GLY A 232 2.10 11.31 -1.53
CA GLY A 232 3.32 12.08 -1.73
C GLY A 232 4.43 11.65 -0.78
N ALA A 233 5.67 11.72 -1.24
CA ALA A 233 6.87 11.50 -0.46
C ALA A 233 7.95 12.48 -0.92
N ASN A 234 8.65 13.11 0.01
CA ASN A 234 9.83 13.92 -0.25
C ASN A 234 11.05 13.33 0.47
N SER A 235 12.23 13.71 0.01
CA SER A 235 13.50 13.34 0.64
C SER A 235 14.36 14.58 0.83
N ASN A 236 15.21 14.57 1.85
CA ASN A 236 16.17 15.63 2.08
C ASN A 236 17.40 15.61 1.13
N GLY A 237 17.36 14.83 0.05
CA GLY A 237 18.41 14.76 -0.98
C GLY A 237 19.62 13.88 -0.64
N TYR A 238 19.77 13.40 0.59
CA TYR A 238 20.91 12.56 1.01
C TYR A 238 20.69 11.05 0.81
N CYS A 239 19.58 10.66 0.21
CA CYS A 239 19.15 9.27 0.09
C CYS A 239 19.72 8.51 -1.12
N ASN A 240 20.74 9.04 -1.78
CA ASN A 240 21.13 8.61 -3.14
C ASN A 240 22.14 7.46 -3.25
N ARG A 241 22.74 6.95 -2.16
CA ARG A 241 23.54 5.67 -2.13
C ARG A 241 24.20 5.37 -0.79
N ASN A 242 24.51 6.39 0.02
CA ASN A 242 25.22 6.23 1.29
C ASN A 242 24.34 6.64 2.47
N TYR A 243 23.65 5.66 3.06
CA TYR A 243 22.81 5.79 4.25
C TYR A 243 23.63 6.01 5.53
N LYS A 244 24.47 7.05 5.56
CA LYS A 244 25.27 7.42 6.74
C LYS A 244 24.45 8.14 7.84
N GLY A 245 23.17 7.80 7.99
CA GLY A 245 22.27 8.40 8.99
C GLY A 245 21.66 9.74 8.62
N ASN A 246 21.91 10.24 7.41
CA ASN A 246 21.38 11.53 6.96
C ASN A 246 20.22 11.39 5.97
N CYS A 247 19.79 10.18 5.63
CA CYS A 247 18.67 10.02 4.70
C CYS A 247 17.35 10.12 5.48
N ILE A 248 16.54 11.13 5.11
CA ILE A 248 15.23 11.40 5.71
C ILE A 248 14.21 11.45 4.59
N TYR A 249 13.10 10.72 4.75
CA TYR A 249 11.91 10.84 3.93
C TYR A 249 10.75 11.38 4.76
N HIS A 250 9.95 12.23 4.13
CA HIS A 250 8.70 12.71 4.67
C HIS A 250 7.56 12.18 3.82
N VAL A 251 6.80 11.23 4.37
CA VAL A 251 5.83 10.44 3.60
C VAL A 251 4.42 10.78 4.06
N SER A 252 3.55 11.08 3.10
CA SER A 252 2.18 11.52 3.31
C SER A 252 1.19 10.49 2.76
N PHE A 253 0.27 10.08 3.61
CA PHE A 253 -0.73 9.06 3.35
C PHE A 253 -2.15 9.60 3.56
N VAL A 254 -3.08 9.04 2.80
CA VAL A 254 -4.51 9.24 3.01
C VAL A 254 -5.18 7.89 3.20
N LYS A 255 -6.12 7.84 4.14
CA LYS A 255 -6.96 6.67 4.34
C LYS A 255 -8.00 6.62 3.22
N ASP A 256 -7.88 5.63 2.36
CA ASP A 256 -8.73 5.49 1.20
C ASP A 256 -9.14 4.03 0.95
N ASN A 257 -10.44 3.80 0.92
CA ASN A 257 -11.03 2.49 0.67
C ASN A 257 -11.31 2.26 -0.82
N TYR A 258 -11.21 3.28 -1.68
CA TYR A 258 -11.73 3.26 -3.05
C TYR A 258 -10.68 3.01 -4.14
N THR A 259 -9.40 3.30 -3.91
CA THR A 259 -8.33 3.10 -4.92
C THR A 259 -7.75 1.68 -4.96
N THR A 260 -7.48 1.22 -6.18
CA THR A 260 -7.13 -0.18 -6.49
C THR A 260 -5.66 -0.36 -6.83
N ASN A 261 -4.90 0.73 -6.92
CA ASN A 261 -3.46 0.66 -7.05
C ASN A 261 -2.86 0.13 -5.74
N VAL A 262 -2.08 -0.94 -5.83
CA VAL A 262 -1.31 -1.53 -4.73
C VAL A 262 0.15 -1.07 -4.77
N PRO A 263 0.87 -1.13 -3.64
CA PRO A 263 2.31 -0.86 -3.62
C PRO A 263 3.04 -1.92 -4.46
N ILE A 264 4.21 -1.49 -4.94
CA ILE A 264 5.20 -2.37 -5.56
C ILE A 264 5.60 -3.46 -4.57
N PHE A 265 5.75 -4.70 -5.04
CA PHE A 265 6.13 -5.86 -4.20
C PHE A 265 7.64 -6.11 -4.09
N GLY A 266 8.40 -5.66 -5.09
CA GLY A 266 9.86 -5.69 -5.08
C GLY A 266 10.45 -4.47 -5.76
N PHE A 267 10.99 -4.62 -6.96
CA PHE A 267 11.48 -3.49 -7.77
C PHE A 267 10.41 -2.90 -8.70
N GLY A 268 9.25 -3.57 -8.82
CA GLY A 268 8.12 -3.06 -9.59
C GLY A 268 8.26 -3.25 -11.10
N SER A 269 9.19 -4.12 -11.52
CA SER A 269 9.37 -4.46 -12.92
C SER A 269 8.13 -5.16 -13.48
N ASN A 270 7.91 -5.03 -14.80
CA ASN A 270 6.74 -5.62 -15.46
C ASN A 270 6.69 -7.14 -15.24
N ASP A 271 7.82 -7.84 -15.34
CA ASP A 271 7.87 -9.29 -15.13
C ASP A 271 7.60 -9.68 -13.67
N GLU A 272 8.08 -8.89 -12.72
CA GLU A 272 7.86 -9.14 -11.30
C GLU A 272 6.39 -8.98 -10.90
N GLU A 273 5.76 -7.88 -11.29
CA GLU A 273 4.33 -7.65 -10.97
C GLU A 273 3.42 -8.61 -11.74
N ARG A 274 3.83 -9.04 -12.95
CA ARG A 274 3.15 -10.13 -13.67
C ARG A 274 3.24 -11.44 -12.90
N LYS A 275 4.42 -11.83 -12.44
CA LYS A 275 4.63 -13.06 -11.66
C LYS A 275 3.89 -13.01 -10.33
N ARG A 276 3.85 -11.86 -9.67
CA ARG A 276 3.03 -11.64 -8.47
C ARG A 276 1.54 -11.89 -8.75
N LEU A 277 1.00 -11.32 -9.84
CA LEU A 277 -0.40 -11.53 -10.22
C LEU A 277 -0.67 -13.01 -10.55
N ILE A 278 0.20 -13.65 -11.31
CA ILE A 278 0.07 -15.07 -11.65
C ILE A 278 0.15 -15.95 -10.40
N ALA A 279 1.10 -15.67 -9.50
CA ALA A 279 1.24 -16.39 -8.23
C ALA A 279 -0.02 -16.26 -7.38
N TYR A 280 -0.60 -15.05 -7.30
CA TYR A 280 -1.88 -14.83 -6.63
C TYR A 280 -2.99 -15.71 -7.21
N ILE A 281 -3.13 -15.74 -8.54
CA ILE A 281 -4.17 -16.52 -9.22
C ILE A 281 -4.00 -18.02 -8.95
N TYR A 282 -2.77 -18.53 -8.98
CA TYR A 282 -2.50 -19.95 -8.68
C TYR A 282 -2.64 -20.33 -7.21
N GLN A 283 -2.50 -19.36 -6.29
CA GLN A 283 -2.75 -19.56 -4.87
C GLN A 283 -4.26 -19.55 -4.53
N LEU A 284 -5.13 -19.17 -5.46
CA LEU A 284 -6.58 -19.25 -5.28
C LEU A 284 -7.02 -20.71 -5.12
N PRO A 285 -8.06 -20.97 -4.30
CA PRO A 285 -8.63 -22.30 -4.22
C PRO A 285 -9.14 -22.77 -5.59
N SER A 286 -8.78 -24.01 -5.97
CA SER A 286 -9.17 -24.63 -7.25
C SER A 286 -10.57 -25.26 -7.23
N GLN A 287 -11.21 -25.35 -6.05
CA GLN A 287 -12.52 -25.95 -5.88
C GLN A 287 -13.41 -25.08 -5.01
N CYS A 288 -14.61 -24.80 -5.50
CA CYS A 288 -15.67 -24.21 -4.69
C CYS A 288 -16.14 -25.23 -3.65
N LYS A 289 -16.21 -24.83 -2.38
CA LYS A 289 -16.68 -25.70 -1.29
C LYS A 289 -18.12 -26.21 -1.50
N GLN A 290 -18.90 -25.60 -2.40
CA GLN A 290 -20.24 -26.03 -2.77
C GLN A 290 -20.28 -26.61 -4.20
N PRO A 291 -20.49 -27.93 -4.38
CA PRO A 291 -20.42 -28.62 -5.68
C PRO A 291 -21.45 -28.15 -6.73
N LEU A 292 -22.58 -27.60 -6.27
CA LEU A 292 -23.71 -27.22 -7.13
C LEU A 292 -23.59 -25.79 -7.70
N ALA A 293 -22.82 -24.91 -7.06
CA ALA A 293 -22.81 -23.48 -7.40
C ALA A 293 -21.83 -23.09 -8.53
N CYS A 294 -20.71 -23.79 -8.67
CA CYS A 294 -19.66 -23.46 -9.64
C CYS A 294 -19.73 -24.31 -10.92
N ASN A 295 -20.35 -25.50 -10.86
CA ASN A 295 -20.57 -26.34 -12.04
C ASN A 295 -21.56 -25.75 -13.05
N SER A 296 -22.42 -24.81 -12.63
CA SER A 296 -23.40 -24.16 -13.52
C SER A 296 -22.79 -23.15 -14.50
N CYS A 297 -21.53 -22.71 -14.31
CA CYS A 297 -20.84 -21.86 -15.28
C CYS A 297 -20.31 -22.63 -16.50
N TYR A 298 -20.24 -23.97 -16.43
CA TYR A 298 -19.63 -24.80 -17.48
C TYR A 298 -20.49 -26.01 -17.92
N LYS A 299 -21.55 -26.37 -17.18
CA LYS A 299 -22.46 -27.49 -17.53
C LYS A 299 -23.60 -27.13 -18.49
N GLY A 300 -23.66 -25.90 -19.01
CA GLY A 300 -24.56 -25.54 -20.10
C GLY A 300 -23.82 -25.68 -21.43
N ASN A 301 -24.41 -26.45 -22.36
CA ASN A 301 -24.00 -26.57 -23.75
C ASN A 301 -23.45 -25.26 -24.33
N THR A 302 -22.53 -25.42 -25.29
CA THR A 302 -22.19 -24.46 -26.35
C THR A 302 -23.44 -24.04 -27.14
N SER A 303 -24.35 -23.31 -26.49
CA SER A 303 -25.60 -22.81 -27.03
C SER A 303 -25.67 -21.31 -26.76
N ASN A 304 -25.17 -20.54 -27.73
CA ASN A 304 -25.57 -19.19 -28.19
C ASN A 304 -26.16 -18.16 -27.20
N SER A 305 -25.91 -18.30 -25.90
CA SER A 305 -26.41 -17.38 -24.86
C SER A 305 -25.34 -17.01 -23.83
N ASP A 306 -24.07 -17.31 -24.14
CA ASP A 306 -22.95 -16.59 -23.59
C ASP A 306 -23.13 -15.13 -24.03
N ILE A 307 -23.41 -14.22 -23.09
CA ILE A 307 -23.30 -12.78 -23.36
C ILE A 307 -21.80 -12.53 -23.47
N ASN A 308 -21.24 -12.85 -24.61
CA ASN A 308 -19.91 -12.47 -25.01
C ASN A 308 -20.01 -10.96 -25.26
N THR A 309 -19.67 -10.13 -24.27
CA THR A 309 -19.64 -8.67 -24.41
C THR A 309 -18.54 -8.17 -25.36
N ASN A 310 -18.02 -9.05 -26.23
CA ASN A 310 -16.91 -8.86 -27.17
C ASN A 310 -17.28 -8.05 -28.41
N ASP A 311 -18.29 -7.18 -28.36
CA ASP A 311 -18.66 -6.43 -29.56
C ASP A 311 -19.08 -5.01 -29.23
N GLY A 312 -18.11 -4.18 -28.82
CA GLY A 312 -18.25 -2.72 -28.71
C GLY A 312 -19.52 -2.25 -27.99
N SER A 313 -20.11 -3.08 -27.14
CA SER A 313 -21.55 -3.02 -26.94
C SER A 313 -21.89 -1.85 -26.03
N TYR A 314 -22.78 -1.01 -26.53
CA TYR A 314 -23.48 0.10 -25.87
C TYR A 314 -24.36 -0.38 -24.70
N LEU A 315 -23.99 -1.45 -23.98
CA LEU A 315 -24.69 -1.84 -22.77
C LEU A 315 -24.50 -0.72 -21.76
N SER A 316 -25.63 -0.10 -21.43
CA SER A 316 -25.69 0.85 -20.33
C SER A 316 -25.23 0.15 -19.04
N ASN A 317 -24.65 0.90 -18.10
CA ASN A 317 -24.24 0.34 -16.81
C ASN A 317 -25.40 -0.45 -16.14
N GLU A 318 -26.65 -0.03 -16.37
CA GLU A 318 -27.86 -0.71 -15.86
C GLU A 318 -28.13 -2.09 -16.48
N GLU A 319 -27.95 -2.25 -17.79
CA GLU A 319 -28.16 -3.55 -18.45
C GLU A 319 -27.10 -4.57 -18.03
N LEU A 320 -25.88 -4.10 -17.83
CA LEU A 320 -24.81 -4.94 -17.30
C LEU A 320 -25.07 -5.33 -15.85
N LEU A 321 -25.52 -4.39 -15.01
CA LEU A 321 -25.90 -4.69 -13.63
C LEU A 321 -27.05 -5.70 -13.57
N LYS A 322 -28.04 -5.60 -14.45
CA LYS A 322 -29.11 -6.60 -14.55
C LYS A 322 -28.58 -7.98 -14.92
N SER A 323 -27.60 -8.07 -15.83
CA SER A 323 -26.92 -9.32 -16.18
C SER A 323 -26.11 -9.91 -15.02
N LEU A 324 -25.36 -9.07 -14.29
CA LEU A 324 -24.57 -9.47 -13.12
C LEU A 324 -25.43 -9.97 -11.93
N MET A 325 -26.71 -9.57 -11.89
CA MET A 325 -27.62 -9.84 -10.78
C MET A 325 -28.62 -10.98 -11.06
N SER A 326 -28.59 -11.56 -12.25
CA SER A 326 -29.45 -12.70 -12.59
C SER A 326 -29.07 -13.93 -11.77
N GLU A 327 -30.03 -14.50 -11.04
CA GLU A 327 -29.80 -15.67 -10.17
C GLU A 327 -29.64 -16.98 -10.95
N GLU A 328 -30.10 -17.02 -12.20
CA GLU A 328 -30.26 -18.26 -12.96
C GLU A 328 -29.11 -18.56 -13.93
N LYS A 329 -28.26 -17.58 -14.27
CA LYS A 329 -27.20 -17.73 -15.28
C LYS A 329 -25.87 -17.20 -14.78
N CYS A 330 -24.81 -17.99 -14.95
CA CYS A 330 -23.45 -17.54 -14.70
C CYS A 330 -22.98 -16.67 -15.87
N THR A 331 -22.79 -15.38 -15.64
CA THR A 331 -22.26 -14.46 -16.63
C THR A 331 -20.74 -14.63 -16.72
N ILE A 332 -20.21 -14.84 -17.94
CA ILE A 332 -18.77 -14.84 -18.20
C ILE A 332 -18.42 -13.48 -18.79
N ILE A 333 -17.46 -12.80 -18.18
CA ILE A 333 -16.93 -11.54 -18.69
C ILE A 333 -15.49 -11.76 -19.17
N ASP A 334 -15.24 -11.49 -20.45
CA ASP A 334 -13.91 -11.58 -21.06
C ASP A 334 -13.20 -10.21 -21.04
N PHE A 335 -12.03 -10.14 -20.39
CA PHE A 335 -11.27 -8.90 -20.22
C PHE A 335 -10.37 -8.55 -21.42
N ARG A 336 -10.37 -9.32 -22.50
CA ARG A 336 -9.50 -9.08 -23.68
C ARG A 336 -9.69 -7.69 -24.28
N GLU A 337 -10.93 -7.20 -24.33
CA GLU A 337 -11.30 -5.94 -24.99
C GLU A 337 -11.90 -4.93 -24.01
N MET A 338 -11.77 -5.20 -22.71
CA MET A 338 -12.41 -4.39 -21.68
C MET A 338 -11.62 -3.16 -21.28
N THR A 339 -12.36 -2.10 -21.05
CA THR A 339 -11.83 -0.91 -20.38
C THR A 339 -11.85 -1.09 -18.87
N TRP A 340 -10.94 -0.42 -18.17
CA TRP A 340 -10.89 -0.35 -16.71
C TRP A 340 -12.24 0.03 -16.06
N ARG A 341 -13.10 0.74 -16.80
CA ARG A 341 -14.46 1.10 -16.38
C ARG A 341 -15.28 -0.11 -15.98
N MET A 342 -15.14 -1.25 -16.65
CA MET A 342 -15.91 -2.45 -16.29
C MET A 342 -15.52 -2.96 -14.90
N ILE A 343 -14.22 -2.98 -14.62
CA ILE A 343 -13.72 -3.46 -13.33
C ILE A 343 -14.20 -2.54 -12.21
N ASP A 344 -14.25 -1.23 -12.47
CA ASP A 344 -14.78 -0.26 -11.53
C ASP A 344 -16.29 -0.47 -11.27
N ILE A 345 -17.09 -0.85 -12.27
CA ILE A 345 -18.51 -1.23 -12.09
C ILE A 345 -18.62 -2.48 -11.20
N ILE A 346 -17.85 -3.54 -11.51
CA ILE A 346 -17.84 -4.79 -10.73
C ILE A 346 -17.52 -4.51 -9.26
N LEU A 347 -16.58 -3.60 -8.97
CA LEU A 347 -16.20 -3.26 -7.60
C LEU A 347 -17.22 -2.40 -6.89
N ASN A 348 -17.82 -1.43 -7.59
CA ASN A 348 -18.84 -0.56 -6.98
C ASN A 348 -20.10 -1.36 -6.62
N ASP A 349 -20.39 -2.42 -7.37
CA ASP A 349 -21.56 -3.28 -7.16
C ASP A 349 -21.22 -4.65 -6.58
N CYS A 350 -20.01 -4.84 -6.04
CA CYS A 350 -19.51 -6.16 -5.59
C CYS A 350 -20.37 -6.81 -4.50
N GLN A 351 -21.13 -6.02 -3.73
CA GLN A 351 -22.08 -6.53 -2.72
C GLN A 351 -23.29 -7.24 -3.34
N ARG A 352 -23.63 -6.90 -4.58
CA ARG A 352 -24.78 -7.45 -5.31
C ARG A 352 -24.40 -8.66 -6.16
N ILE A 353 -23.10 -8.86 -6.39
CA ILE A 353 -22.58 -10.02 -7.13
C ILE A 353 -22.81 -11.28 -6.30
N LYS A 354 -23.62 -12.18 -6.83
CA LYS A 354 -23.79 -13.55 -6.30
C LYS A 354 -22.81 -14.52 -6.94
N ARG A 355 -22.71 -14.49 -8.28
CA ARG A 355 -21.81 -15.33 -9.09
C ARG A 355 -21.36 -14.58 -10.34
N LEU A 356 -20.08 -14.60 -10.64
CA LEU A 356 -19.52 -13.99 -11.85
C LEU A 356 -18.27 -14.74 -12.29
N ALA A 357 -18.19 -15.14 -13.55
CA ALA A 357 -16.95 -15.67 -14.13
C ALA A 357 -16.20 -14.56 -14.85
N LEU A 358 -14.91 -14.43 -14.56
CA LEU A 358 -14.00 -13.48 -15.18
C LEU A 358 -12.94 -14.26 -15.97
N LYS A 359 -12.82 -13.96 -17.26
CA LYS A 359 -11.76 -14.47 -18.11
C LYS A 359 -10.71 -13.38 -18.30
N ILE A 360 -9.57 -13.56 -17.64
CA ILE A 360 -8.50 -12.58 -17.53
C ILE A 360 -7.34 -12.99 -18.42
N HIS A 361 -6.79 -12.03 -19.16
CA HIS A 361 -5.62 -12.24 -20.00
C HIS A 361 -4.41 -11.51 -19.42
N VAL A 362 -3.36 -12.25 -19.11
CA VAL A 362 -2.10 -11.76 -18.55
C VAL A 362 -1.02 -11.87 -19.62
N TRP A 363 -1.00 -10.90 -20.54
CA TRP A 363 -0.08 -10.86 -21.69
C TRP A 363 1.34 -10.47 -21.31
N PHE A 364 2.32 -10.82 -22.13
CA PHE A 364 3.66 -10.22 -22.05
C PHE A 364 3.66 -8.82 -22.68
N GLY A 365 4.45 -7.89 -22.12
CA GLY A 365 4.60 -6.53 -22.64
C GLY A 365 3.68 -5.48 -22.00
N GLU A 366 2.75 -5.89 -21.14
CA GLU A 366 1.92 -4.98 -20.35
C GLU A 366 2.73 -4.24 -19.26
N GLU A 367 2.29 -3.04 -18.88
CA GLU A 367 2.97 -2.22 -17.87
C GLU A 367 2.75 -2.74 -16.44
N GLY A 368 3.77 -2.68 -15.61
CA GLY A 368 3.75 -3.09 -14.20
C GLY A 368 2.59 -2.51 -13.40
N LYS A 369 2.21 -1.26 -13.70
CA LYS A 369 1.08 -0.57 -13.07
C LYS A 369 -0.25 -1.30 -13.30
N ASN A 370 -0.44 -1.91 -14.47
CA ASN A 370 -1.68 -2.58 -14.85
C ASN A 370 -1.80 -3.95 -14.15
N TYR A 371 -0.71 -4.71 -14.03
CA TYR A 371 -0.70 -5.92 -13.19
C TYR A 371 -0.98 -5.62 -11.72
N ARG A 372 -0.38 -4.54 -11.18
CA ARG A 372 -0.68 -4.07 -9.82
C ARG A 372 -2.16 -3.73 -9.68
N ARG A 373 -2.73 -3.03 -10.66
CA ARG A 373 -4.15 -2.69 -10.67
C ARG A 373 -5.03 -3.95 -10.63
N TYR A 374 -4.75 -4.96 -11.45
CA TYR A 374 -5.42 -6.27 -11.40
C TYR A 374 -5.32 -6.94 -10.02
N TYR A 375 -4.12 -7.04 -9.46
CA TYR A 375 -3.91 -7.63 -8.14
C TYR A 375 -4.71 -6.88 -7.07
N GLY A 376 -4.66 -5.55 -7.08
CA GLY A 376 -5.43 -4.71 -6.15
C GLY A 376 -6.94 -4.82 -6.33
N TYR A 377 -7.40 -5.08 -7.55
CA TYR A 377 -8.81 -5.37 -7.82
C TYR A 377 -9.26 -6.66 -7.14
N PHE A 378 -8.52 -7.75 -7.30
CA PHE A 378 -8.88 -9.00 -6.63
C PHE A 378 -8.86 -8.88 -5.10
N LYS A 379 -7.82 -8.24 -4.54
CA LYS A 379 -7.75 -7.96 -3.09
C LYS A 379 -8.93 -7.14 -2.57
N LYS A 380 -9.56 -6.31 -3.41
CA LYS A 380 -10.77 -5.58 -3.03
C LYS A 380 -12.03 -6.39 -3.11
N LEU A 381 -12.15 -7.25 -4.13
CA LEU A 381 -13.28 -8.16 -4.24
C LEU A 381 -13.30 -9.10 -3.03
N GLU A 382 -12.14 -9.60 -2.58
CA GLU A 382 -11.99 -10.35 -1.32
C GLU A 382 -12.49 -9.52 -0.12
N LYS A 383 -12.03 -8.27 0.02
CA LYS A 383 -12.50 -7.36 1.09
C LYS A 383 -14.00 -7.05 1.02
N CYS A 384 -14.61 -7.16 -0.15
CA CYS A 384 -16.05 -7.03 -0.35
C CYS A 384 -16.83 -8.28 0.11
N GLY A 385 -16.14 -9.35 0.51
CA GLY A 385 -16.73 -10.62 0.92
C GLY A 385 -17.06 -11.54 -0.26
N LEU A 386 -16.40 -11.36 -1.41
CA LEU A 386 -16.45 -12.33 -2.49
C LEU A 386 -15.32 -13.35 -2.31
N ASP A 387 -15.68 -14.62 -2.35
CA ASP A 387 -14.74 -15.71 -2.52
C ASP A 387 -14.30 -15.76 -3.99
N ILE A 388 -13.00 -15.96 -4.20
CA ILE A 388 -12.38 -15.96 -5.53
C ILE A 388 -11.75 -17.32 -5.77
N PHE A 389 -12.11 -17.97 -6.88
CA PHE A 389 -11.67 -19.32 -7.21
C PHE A 389 -11.03 -19.36 -8.59
N LEU A 390 -9.91 -20.08 -8.73
CA LEU A 390 -9.38 -20.42 -10.04
C LEU A 390 -10.18 -21.60 -10.61
N HIS A 391 -10.93 -21.36 -11.69
CA HIS A 391 -11.74 -22.41 -12.33
C HIS A 391 -10.94 -23.18 -13.38
N SER A 392 -10.30 -22.47 -14.30
CA SER A 392 -9.50 -23.09 -15.35
C SER A 392 -8.39 -22.16 -15.84
N ASN A 393 -7.37 -22.78 -16.45
CA ASN A 393 -6.25 -22.09 -17.07
C ASN A 393 -6.09 -22.62 -18.51
N PRO A 394 -6.95 -22.18 -19.46
CA PRO A 394 -6.98 -22.74 -20.82
C PRO A 394 -5.66 -22.59 -21.59
N ASN A 395 -4.84 -21.60 -21.26
CA ASN A 395 -3.50 -21.42 -21.79
C ASN A 395 -2.65 -20.59 -20.82
N PRO A 396 -1.30 -20.55 -20.94
CA PRO A 396 -0.42 -19.91 -19.95
C PRO A 396 -0.68 -18.43 -19.64
N TYR A 397 -1.51 -17.75 -20.43
CA TYR A 397 -1.81 -16.32 -20.32
C TYR A 397 -3.28 -16.04 -20.05
N THR A 398 -4.15 -17.04 -20.01
CA THR A 398 -5.59 -16.85 -19.87
C THR A 398 -6.09 -17.62 -18.66
N PHE A 399 -6.68 -16.92 -17.71
CA PHE A 399 -7.22 -17.49 -16.48
C PHE A 399 -8.72 -17.27 -16.42
N VAL A 400 -9.47 -18.31 -16.07
CA VAL A 400 -10.89 -18.19 -15.76
C VAL A 400 -11.05 -18.26 -14.25
N ILE A 401 -11.50 -17.16 -13.65
CA ILE A 401 -11.70 -16.99 -12.23
C ILE A 401 -13.19 -16.86 -11.95
N ILE A 402 -13.69 -17.50 -10.90
CA ILE A 402 -15.07 -17.37 -10.45
C ILE A 402 -15.08 -16.51 -9.18
N LEU A 403 -15.88 -15.44 -9.21
CA LEU A 403 -16.28 -14.70 -8.03
C LEU A 403 -17.61 -15.28 -7.53
N TYR A 404 -17.67 -15.55 -6.24
CA TYR A 404 -18.84 -16.13 -5.60
C TYR A 404 -19.06 -15.50 -4.23
N ARG A 405 -20.33 -15.28 -3.87
CA ARG A 405 -20.70 -14.89 -2.51
C ARG A 405 -21.34 -16.08 -1.82
N SER A 406 -20.71 -16.59 -0.77
CA SER A 406 -21.35 -17.59 0.10
C SER A 406 -22.56 -16.95 0.76
N VAL A 407 -23.75 -17.42 0.40
CA VAL A 407 -24.99 -17.03 1.07
C VAL A 407 -25.02 -17.81 2.38
N ASN A 408 -24.91 -17.09 3.51
CA ASN A 408 -25.31 -17.62 4.81
C ASN A 408 -26.80 -17.35 5.02
#